data_AF-A0A2F0P6X3-F1
#
_entry.id   AF-A0A2F0P6X3-F1
#
_cell.length_a   1.000
_cell.length_b   1.000
_cell.length_c   1.000
_cell.angle_alpha   90.00
_cell.angle_beta   90.00
_cell.angle_gamma   90.00
#
_symmetry.space_group_name_H-M   'P 1'
#
loop_
_entity.id
_entity.type
_entity.pdbx_description
1 polymer ?
#
loop_
_entity_poly.entity_id
_entity_poly.type
_entity_poly.pdbx_seq_one_letter_code
_entity_poly.pdbx_strand_id
1 'polypeptide(L)'
;MAKVSAFLVGSGILVAILGATYQYFAGNVSLAFVQSVGRAYEFQLTNDTPSDRTVTSFRIIPPDVQQVIYKVTEDVYATRDEKGQITLPGGNQSYVPAAEFKELDGQRLSANASFKFRVPPLSNRTWMAPEAAIVDIRYEIDSSNPVLAAIEGIFDVLGFHSRQHTVRYLVIENYWTPSRSNSLNEAIRIFCRDSDTVAKSGSCANF
;
A
#
# COMPACT_ATOMS: atom_id res chain seq x y z
N MET A 1 17.13 -37.65 26.03
CA MET A 1 16.73 -36.23 25.94
C MET A 1 17.86 -35.28 26.34
N ALA A 2 18.49 -35.42 27.52
CA ALA A 2 19.54 -34.50 28.01
C ALA A 2 20.78 -34.33 27.10
N LYS A 3 21.17 -35.36 26.33
CA LYS A 3 22.31 -35.28 25.40
C LYS A 3 22.02 -34.44 24.14
N VAL A 4 20.76 -34.41 23.69
CA VAL A 4 20.35 -33.66 22.48
C VAL A 4 20.24 -32.17 22.79
N SER A 5 19.68 -31.82 23.95
CA SER A 5 19.62 -30.44 24.42
C SER A 5 21.01 -29.86 24.70
N ALA A 6 21.92 -30.63 25.31
CA ALA A 6 23.31 -30.19 25.52
C ALA A 6 24.07 -29.95 24.21
N PHE A 7 23.84 -30.79 23.19
CA PHE A 7 24.42 -30.61 21.85
C PHE A 7 23.88 -29.37 21.13
N LEU A 8 22.57 -29.09 21.24
CA LEU A 8 21.94 -27.91 20.65
C LEU A 8 22.42 -26.60 21.28
N VAL A 9 22.68 -26.60 22.59
CA VAL A 9 23.21 -25.42 23.32
C VAL A 9 24.68 -25.17 22.99
N GLY A 10 25.50 -26.22 22.92
CA GLY A 10 26.95 -26.09 22.66
C GLY A 10 27.35 -25.77 21.22
N SER A 11 26.44 -25.95 20.25
CA SER A 11 26.71 -25.77 18.80
C SER A 11 26.21 -24.45 18.22
N GLY A 12 25.53 -23.61 19.02
CA GLY A 12 24.86 -22.41 18.52
C GLY A 12 23.62 -22.68 17.66
N ILE A 13 23.28 -23.94 17.37
CA ILE A 13 22.08 -24.33 16.61
C ILE A 13 20.81 -23.88 17.32
N LEU A 14 20.77 -23.96 18.66
CA LEU A 14 19.62 -23.45 19.42
C LEU A 14 19.43 -21.94 19.20
N VAL A 15 20.52 -21.17 19.17
CA VAL A 15 20.47 -19.71 18.91
C VAL A 15 20.01 -19.43 17.48
N ALA A 16 20.47 -20.20 16.50
CA ALA A 16 20.02 -20.09 15.11
C ALA A 16 18.53 -20.41 14.95
N ILE A 17 18.03 -21.48 15.61
CA ILE A 17 16.61 -21.84 15.60
C ILE A 17 15.77 -20.75 16.28
N LEU A 18 16.19 -20.26 17.45
CA LEU A 18 15.50 -19.19 18.17
C LEU A 18 15.50 -17.88 17.38
N GLY A 19 16.62 -17.54 16.72
CA GLY A 19 16.73 -16.36 15.86
C GLY A 19 15.82 -16.46 14.63
N ALA A 20 15.80 -17.61 13.95
CA ALA A 20 14.91 -17.85 12.83
C ALA A 20 13.44 -17.81 13.25
N THR A 21 13.09 -18.39 14.41
CA THR A 21 11.73 -18.33 14.97
C THR A 21 11.36 -16.88 15.31
N TYR A 22 12.26 -16.14 15.96
CA TYR A 22 12.02 -14.73 16.27
C TYR A 22 11.84 -13.89 15.00
N GLN A 23 12.72 -14.00 14.00
CA GLN A 23 12.59 -13.29 12.74
C GLN A 23 11.38 -13.73 11.91
N TYR A 24 10.91 -14.96 12.08
CA TYR A 24 9.69 -15.41 11.45
C TYR A 24 8.45 -14.70 12.01
N PHE A 25 8.43 -14.46 13.33
CA PHE A 25 7.33 -13.75 14.00
C PHE A 25 7.49 -12.23 14.05
N ALA A 26 8.72 -11.72 14.05
CA ALA A 26 9.04 -10.30 14.13
C ALA A 26 9.32 -9.66 12.77
N GLY A 27 9.81 -10.45 11.80
CA GLY A 27 9.93 -10.04 10.41
C GLY A 27 8.54 -9.80 9.84
N ASN A 28 8.39 -8.72 9.08
CA ASN A 28 7.12 -8.33 8.50
C ASN A 28 7.31 -8.15 7.00
N VAL A 29 6.23 -8.32 6.24
CA VAL A 29 6.21 -7.79 4.88
C VAL A 29 5.70 -6.36 4.96
N SER A 30 6.53 -5.42 4.51
CA SER A 30 6.21 -4.00 4.55
C SER A 30 5.98 -3.45 3.15
N LEU A 31 5.06 -2.49 3.06
CA LEU A 31 4.74 -1.76 1.83
C LEU A 31 5.19 -0.31 2.00
N ALA A 32 5.95 0.20 1.03
CA ALA A 32 6.39 1.59 0.99
C ALA A 32 6.13 2.22 -0.38
N PHE A 33 5.70 3.48 -0.36
CA PHE A 33 5.73 4.34 -1.55
C PHE A 33 7.18 4.74 -1.84
N VAL A 34 7.58 4.65 -3.11
CA VAL A 34 8.93 5.03 -3.56
C VAL A 34 8.89 6.40 -4.22
N GLN A 35 8.10 6.55 -5.28
CA GLN A 35 8.02 7.77 -6.07
C GLN A 35 6.84 7.74 -7.04
N SER A 36 6.44 8.91 -7.55
CA SER A 36 5.56 9.02 -8.71
C SER A 36 6.37 8.91 -10.01
N VAL A 37 5.95 8.06 -10.94
CA VAL A 37 6.58 7.88 -12.25
C VAL A 37 5.56 8.20 -13.35
N GLY A 38 5.64 9.40 -13.91
CA GLY A 38 4.61 9.92 -14.80
C GLY A 38 3.26 10.00 -14.07
N ARG A 39 2.26 9.25 -14.55
CA ARG A 39 0.93 9.14 -13.92
C ARG A 39 0.77 7.91 -13.02
N ALA A 40 1.77 7.03 -12.99
CA ALA A 40 1.76 5.85 -12.14
C ALA A 40 2.51 6.11 -10.82
N TYR A 41 2.29 5.23 -9.84
CA TYR A 41 2.96 5.28 -8.55
C TYR A 41 3.81 4.04 -8.37
N GLU A 42 5.09 4.22 -8.06
CA GLU A 42 5.99 3.11 -7.78
C GLU A 42 5.95 2.79 -6.29
N PHE A 43 5.65 1.53 -5.98
CA PHE A 43 5.66 0.98 -4.64
C PHE A 43 6.70 -0.12 -4.53
N GLN A 44 7.10 -0.39 -3.30
CA GLN A 44 7.98 -1.49 -2.96
C GLN A 44 7.37 -2.34 -1.84
N LEU A 45 7.26 -3.64 -2.09
CA LEU A 45 7.03 -4.63 -1.05
C LEU A 45 8.37 -5.19 -0.61
N THR A 46 8.62 -5.23 0.69
CA THR A 46 9.85 -5.77 1.27
C THR A 46 9.49 -6.91 2.21
N ASN A 47 10.04 -8.10 1.94
CA ASN A 47 9.89 -9.27 2.78
C ASN A 47 11.13 -9.43 3.67
N ASP A 48 11.04 -8.99 4.92
CA ASP A 48 12.12 -9.12 5.91
C ASP A 48 12.07 -10.46 6.68
N THR A 49 11.21 -11.40 6.24
CA THR A 49 11.08 -12.71 6.87
C THR A 49 12.09 -13.71 6.28
N PRO A 50 12.52 -14.72 7.06
CA PRO A 50 13.49 -15.72 6.59
C PRO A 50 12.90 -16.75 5.61
N SER A 51 11.65 -16.57 5.18
CA SER A 51 10.92 -17.48 4.31
C SER A 51 10.26 -16.74 3.17
N ASP A 52 10.11 -17.43 2.05
CA ASP A 52 9.33 -16.91 0.92
C ASP A 52 7.86 -16.72 1.32
N ARG A 53 7.28 -15.64 0.81
CA ARG A 53 5.91 -15.23 1.06
C ARG A 53 5.16 -15.14 -0.26
N THR A 54 3.86 -15.42 -0.26
CA THR A 54 2.99 -15.26 -1.41
C THR A 54 1.95 -14.19 -1.11
N VAL A 55 1.81 -13.21 -2.00
CA VAL A 55 0.72 -12.23 -1.92
C VAL A 55 -0.55 -12.93 -2.39
N THR A 56 -1.49 -13.19 -1.48
CA THR A 56 -2.75 -13.87 -1.82
C THR A 56 -3.79 -12.89 -2.35
N SER A 57 -3.76 -11.64 -1.89
CA SER A 57 -4.67 -10.58 -2.31
C SER A 57 -3.97 -9.23 -2.19
N PHE A 58 -4.09 -8.38 -3.19
CA PHE A 58 -3.67 -6.97 -3.13
C PHE A 58 -4.77 -6.07 -3.69
N ARG A 59 -5.30 -5.16 -2.88
CA ARG A 59 -6.40 -4.27 -3.24
C ARG A 59 -6.09 -2.84 -2.87
N ILE A 60 -6.31 -1.95 -3.83
CA ILE A 60 -6.33 -0.52 -3.58
C ILE A 60 -7.78 -0.12 -3.44
N ILE A 61 -8.11 0.47 -2.30
CA ILE A 61 -9.46 0.81 -1.90
C ILE A 61 -9.53 2.34 -1.88
N PRO A 62 -10.11 2.95 -2.93
CA PRO A 62 -10.45 4.36 -2.90
C PRO A 62 -11.45 4.63 -1.78
N PRO A 63 -11.55 5.88 -1.30
CA PRO A 63 -12.40 6.18 -0.16
C PRO A 63 -13.89 6.14 -0.55
N ASP A 64 -14.68 5.30 0.13
CA ASP A 64 -16.10 5.09 -0.18
C ASP A 64 -17.01 6.26 0.22
N VAL A 65 -16.64 7.04 1.25
CA VAL A 65 -17.49 8.09 1.88
C VAL A 65 -16.87 9.49 1.76
N GLN A 66 -15.72 9.62 1.08
CA GLN A 66 -14.99 10.88 0.98
C GLN A 66 -15.34 11.63 -0.30
N GLN A 67 -15.62 12.93 -0.18
CA GLN A 67 -15.56 13.84 -1.32
C GLN A 67 -14.10 13.99 -1.73
N VAL A 68 -13.69 13.30 -2.79
CA VAL A 68 -12.35 13.44 -3.37
C VAL A 68 -12.34 14.73 -4.19
N ILE A 69 -11.47 15.66 -3.81
CA ILE A 69 -11.27 16.89 -4.56
C ILE A 69 -10.26 16.59 -5.67
N TYR A 70 -10.64 16.80 -6.92
CA TYR A 70 -9.75 16.68 -8.07
C TYR A 70 -9.39 18.06 -8.60
N LYS A 71 -8.11 18.26 -8.88
CA LYS A 71 -7.62 19.44 -9.60
C LYS A 71 -7.43 19.13 -11.08
N VAL A 72 -7.82 20.08 -11.92
CA VAL A 72 -7.49 20.05 -13.35
C VAL A 72 -6.02 20.44 -13.49
N THR A 73 -5.26 19.65 -14.24
CA THR A 73 -3.78 19.75 -14.31
C THR A 73 -3.28 20.26 -15.66
N GLU A 74 -4.13 20.26 -16.68
CA GLU A 74 -3.85 20.75 -18.03
C GLU A 74 -5.10 21.42 -18.61
N ASP A 75 -4.94 22.28 -19.62
CA ASP A 75 -6.07 22.93 -20.28
C ASP A 75 -6.96 21.90 -20.97
N VAL A 76 -8.25 21.94 -20.68
CA VAL A 76 -9.25 21.01 -21.23
C VAL A 76 -10.18 21.74 -22.17
N TYR A 77 -10.16 21.35 -23.44
CA TYR A 77 -11.05 21.91 -24.45
C TYR A 77 -12.30 21.04 -24.58
N ALA A 78 -13.46 21.65 -24.36
CA ALA A 78 -14.75 20.99 -24.56
C ALA A 78 -15.17 21.05 -26.03
N THR A 79 -15.75 19.96 -26.52
CA THR A 79 -16.35 19.92 -27.85
C THR A 79 -17.83 20.28 -27.76
N ARG A 80 -18.30 21.12 -28.68
CA ARG A 80 -19.72 21.46 -28.82
C ARG A 80 -20.31 20.67 -29.97
N ASP A 81 -21.38 19.92 -29.71
CA ASP A 81 -22.11 19.22 -30.78
C ASP A 81 -23.06 20.16 -31.55
N GLU A 82 -23.63 19.66 -32.65
CA GLU A 82 -24.60 20.39 -33.49
C GLU A 82 -25.89 20.77 -32.74
N LYS A 83 -26.18 20.13 -31.61
CA LYS A 83 -27.33 20.40 -30.73
C LYS A 83 -26.97 21.39 -29.62
N GLY A 84 -25.74 21.89 -29.61
CA GLY A 84 -25.22 22.84 -28.63
C GLY A 84 -24.80 22.21 -27.30
N GLN A 85 -24.77 20.89 -27.17
CA GLN A 85 -24.28 20.19 -25.97
C GLN A 85 -22.76 20.29 -25.88
N ILE A 86 -22.28 20.56 -24.69
CA ILE A 86 -20.85 20.68 -24.39
C ILE A 86 -20.40 19.38 -23.74
N THR A 87 -19.42 18.72 -24.33
CA THR A 87 -18.83 17.47 -23.83
C THR A 87 -17.35 17.67 -23.54
N LEU A 88 -16.94 17.24 -22.34
CA LEU A 88 -15.53 17.19 -21.97
C LEU A 88 -14.88 15.90 -22.47
N PRO A 89 -13.58 15.92 -22.82
CA PRO A 89 -12.85 14.74 -23.25
C PRO A 89 -12.98 13.59 -22.24
N GLY A 90 -13.48 12.46 -22.74
CA GLY A 90 -13.72 11.25 -21.96
C GLY A 90 -15.11 11.14 -21.31
N GLY A 91 -15.97 12.14 -21.43
CA GLY A 91 -17.36 12.11 -20.96
C GLY A 91 -17.55 12.57 -19.51
N ASN A 92 -18.72 12.26 -18.93
CA ASN A 92 -19.13 12.70 -17.59
C ASN A 92 -18.80 11.71 -16.45
N GLN A 93 -18.31 10.52 -16.76
CA GLN A 93 -17.96 9.49 -15.79
C GLN A 93 -16.44 9.34 -15.63
N SER A 94 -15.95 9.55 -14.42
CA SER A 94 -14.56 9.29 -14.03
C SER A 94 -14.52 8.01 -13.19
N TYR A 95 -13.44 7.25 -13.30
CA TYR A 95 -13.16 6.12 -12.42
C TYR A 95 -11.70 6.16 -11.95
N VAL A 96 -11.36 5.27 -11.00
CA VAL A 96 -10.05 5.18 -10.35
C VAL A 96 -9.34 3.91 -10.84
N PRO A 97 -8.46 3.98 -11.85
CA PRO A 97 -7.77 2.80 -12.40
C PRO A 97 -7.00 1.99 -11.36
N ALA A 98 -6.43 2.65 -10.35
CA ALA A 98 -5.72 1.97 -9.26
C ALA A 98 -6.60 0.93 -8.53
N ALA A 99 -7.92 1.14 -8.45
CA ALA A 99 -8.84 0.23 -7.76
C ALA A 99 -8.96 -1.14 -8.46
N GLU A 100 -8.64 -1.22 -9.75
CA GLU A 100 -8.67 -2.45 -10.53
C GLU A 100 -7.34 -3.22 -10.47
N PHE A 101 -6.31 -2.67 -9.82
CA PHE A 101 -4.99 -3.26 -9.76
C PHE A 101 -4.99 -4.55 -8.93
N LYS A 102 -4.64 -5.66 -9.59
CA LYS A 102 -4.56 -7.02 -9.00
C LYS A 102 -3.33 -7.81 -9.43
N GLU A 103 -2.36 -7.16 -10.09
CA GLU A 103 -1.21 -7.84 -10.70
C GLU A 103 -0.29 -8.53 -9.69
N LEU A 104 -0.40 -8.18 -8.41
CA LEU A 104 0.34 -8.81 -7.33
C LEU A 104 -0.31 -10.10 -6.80
N ASP A 105 -1.56 -10.39 -7.14
CA ASP A 105 -2.24 -11.60 -6.66
C ASP A 105 -1.49 -12.85 -7.18
N GLY A 106 -1.07 -13.71 -6.25
CA GLY A 106 -0.30 -14.92 -6.52
C GLY A 106 1.21 -14.71 -6.68
N GLN A 107 1.72 -13.47 -6.60
CA GLN A 107 3.16 -13.21 -6.72
C GLN A 107 3.93 -13.73 -5.51
N ARG A 108 5.09 -14.33 -5.78
CA ARG A 108 6.02 -14.82 -4.75
C ARG A 108 7.05 -13.75 -4.43
N LEU A 109 7.18 -13.44 -3.15
CA LEU A 109 8.19 -12.57 -2.56
C LEU A 109 9.26 -13.42 -1.90
N SER A 110 10.48 -13.40 -2.43
CA SER A 110 11.60 -14.14 -1.86
C SER A 110 11.94 -13.66 -0.44
N ALA A 111 12.47 -14.56 0.39
CA ALA A 111 12.98 -14.22 1.72
C ALA A 111 14.04 -13.12 1.66
N ASN A 112 13.99 -12.17 2.59
CA ASN A 112 14.93 -11.04 2.70
C ASN A 112 15.13 -10.24 1.40
N ALA A 113 14.05 -10.08 0.62
CA ALA A 113 14.09 -9.42 -0.67
C ALA A 113 13.02 -8.33 -0.79
N SER A 114 13.27 -7.39 -1.71
CA SER A 114 12.33 -6.34 -2.06
C SER A 114 11.91 -6.44 -3.52
N PHE A 115 10.64 -6.14 -3.78
CA PHE A 115 10.05 -6.15 -5.11
C PHE A 115 9.36 -4.81 -5.38
N LYS A 116 9.71 -4.17 -6.50
CA LYS A 116 9.10 -2.92 -6.95
C LYS A 116 8.02 -3.19 -7.99
N PHE A 117 6.94 -2.46 -7.92
CA PHE A 117 5.82 -2.55 -8.85
C PHE A 117 5.17 -1.19 -9.06
N ARG A 118 4.39 -1.08 -10.13
CA ARG A 118 3.73 0.17 -10.51
C ARG A 118 2.24 0.04 -10.38
N VAL A 119 1.67 0.99 -9.64
CA VAL A 119 0.23 1.15 -9.45
C VAL A 119 -0.29 2.18 -10.47
N PRO A 120 -1.43 1.91 -11.13
CA PRO A 120 -2.10 2.86 -12.03
C PRO A 120 -2.48 4.20 -11.35
N PRO A 121 -2.77 5.25 -12.12
CA PRO A 121 -3.21 6.52 -11.57
C PRO A 121 -4.51 6.41 -10.76
N LEU A 122 -4.72 7.39 -9.87
CA LEU A 122 -5.98 7.55 -9.14
C LEU A 122 -7.10 8.19 -9.97
N SER A 123 -6.83 8.62 -11.20
CA SER A 123 -7.84 9.10 -12.15
C SER A 123 -7.60 8.52 -13.53
N ASN A 124 -8.68 8.11 -14.21
CA ASN A 124 -8.62 7.72 -15.61
C ASN A 124 -8.39 8.93 -16.55
N ARG A 125 -8.67 10.16 -16.10
CA ARG A 125 -8.49 11.38 -16.88
C ARG A 125 -7.05 11.84 -16.85
N THR A 126 -6.44 12.03 -18.02
CA THR A 126 -5.07 12.59 -18.12
C THR A 126 -4.96 13.96 -17.49
N TRP A 127 -6.05 14.73 -17.61
CA TRP A 127 -6.14 16.11 -17.18
C TRP A 127 -6.60 16.31 -15.73
N MET A 128 -6.84 15.24 -14.97
CA MET A 128 -7.20 15.35 -13.54
C MET A 128 -6.26 14.56 -12.64
N ALA A 129 -5.98 15.13 -11.49
CA ALA A 129 -5.30 14.46 -10.38
C ALA A 129 -6.01 14.78 -9.06
N PRO A 130 -6.00 13.86 -8.07
CA PRO A 130 -6.54 14.17 -6.76
C PRO A 130 -5.71 15.29 -6.11
N GLU A 131 -6.39 16.30 -5.58
CA GLU A 131 -5.77 17.34 -4.78
C GLU A 131 -5.38 16.78 -3.41
N ALA A 132 -6.31 16.09 -2.76
CA ALA A 132 -6.07 15.28 -1.58
C ALA A 132 -7.06 14.09 -1.49
N ALA A 133 -6.57 12.91 -1.13
CA ALA A 133 -7.40 11.72 -0.93
C ALA A 133 -6.85 10.82 0.17
N ILE A 134 -7.72 10.15 0.92
CA ILE A 134 -7.30 8.98 1.71
C ILE A 134 -7.49 7.75 0.83
N VAL A 135 -6.45 6.93 0.71
CA VAL A 135 -6.51 5.67 -0.04
C VAL A 135 -5.95 4.56 0.85
N ASP A 136 -6.69 3.47 0.96
CA ASP A 136 -6.23 2.29 1.68
C ASP A 136 -5.63 1.30 0.70
N ILE A 137 -4.47 0.75 1.05
CA ILE A 137 -3.92 -0.43 0.39
C ILE A 137 -4.06 -1.60 1.35
N ARG A 138 -4.84 -2.59 0.95
CA ARG A 138 -5.03 -3.84 1.67
C ARG A 138 -4.29 -4.95 0.96
N TYR A 139 -3.49 -5.70 1.69
CA TYR A 139 -2.82 -6.86 1.14
C TYR A 139 -2.81 -8.01 2.14
N GLU A 140 -2.90 -9.22 1.62
CA GLU A 140 -2.86 -10.46 2.38
C GLU A 140 -1.66 -11.27 1.93
N ILE A 141 -0.97 -11.85 2.92
CA ILE A 141 0.28 -12.57 2.69
C ILE A 141 0.25 -13.87 3.48
N ASP A 142 0.60 -14.94 2.79
CA ASP A 142 0.80 -16.26 3.38
C ASP A 142 2.25 -16.72 3.18
N SER A 143 2.73 -17.59 4.08
CA SER A 143 3.94 -18.37 3.80
C SER A 143 3.80 -19.14 2.48
N SER A 144 4.82 -19.08 1.61
CA SER A 144 4.86 -19.92 0.41
C SER A 144 5.15 -21.39 0.72
N ASN A 145 5.57 -21.72 1.94
CA ASN A 145 5.68 -23.10 2.43
C ASN A 145 4.32 -23.55 3.00
N PRO A 146 3.74 -24.65 2.51
CA PRO A 146 2.38 -25.07 2.87
C PRO A 146 2.24 -25.51 4.34
N VAL A 147 3.30 -26.06 4.93
CA VAL A 147 3.30 -26.46 6.35
C VAL A 147 3.25 -25.23 7.24
N LEU A 148 4.09 -24.25 6.93
CA LEU A 148 4.13 -22.97 7.63
C LEU A 148 2.83 -22.17 7.43
N ALA A 149 2.26 -22.18 6.22
CA ALA A 149 0.98 -21.55 5.94
C ALA A 149 -0.16 -22.17 6.77
N ALA A 150 -0.17 -23.50 6.92
CA ALA A 150 -1.16 -24.18 7.76
C ALA A 150 -1.04 -23.77 9.25
N ILE A 151 0.20 -23.68 9.74
CA ILE A 151 0.48 -23.24 11.12
C ILE A 151 0.03 -21.79 11.32
N GLU A 152 0.37 -20.88 10.40
CA GLU A 152 -0.07 -19.48 10.44
C GLU A 152 -1.59 -19.35 10.39
N GLY A 153 -2.28 -20.27 9.70
CA GLY A 153 -3.75 -20.26 9.63
C GLY A 153 -4.39 -20.56 10.98
N ILE A 154 -3.78 -21.48 11.74
CA ILE A 154 -4.21 -21.75 13.11
C ILE A 154 -3.98 -20.51 14.00
N PHE A 155 -2.83 -19.84 13.85
CA PHE A 155 -2.52 -18.64 14.63
C PHE A 155 -3.44 -17.46 14.29
N ASP A 156 -3.86 -17.30 13.03
CA ASP A 156 -4.80 -16.27 12.58
C ASP A 156 -6.20 -16.49 13.17
N VAL A 157 -6.70 -17.73 13.14
CA VAL A 157 -7.98 -18.10 13.77
C VAL A 157 -7.98 -17.86 15.28
N LEU A 158 -6.84 -18.06 15.93
CA LEU A 158 -6.67 -17.82 17.37
C LEU A 158 -6.40 -16.34 17.71
N GLY A 159 -6.28 -15.46 16.71
CA GLY A 159 -6.07 -14.03 16.88
C GLY A 159 -4.65 -13.63 17.30
N PHE A 160 -3.67 -14.53 17.16
CA PHE A 160 -2.28 -14.26 17.53
C PHE A 160 -1.50 -13.48 16.46
N HIS A 161 -1.93 -13.57 15.21
CA HIS A 161 -1.29 -12.92 14.07
C HIS A 161 -2.31 -12.66 12.97
N SER A 162 -2.30 -11.49 12.32
CA SER A 162 -3.22 -11.23 11.21
C SER A 162 -2.49 -11.33 9.88
N ARG A 163 -3.03 -12.13 8.96
CA ARG A 163 -2.55 -12.24 7.58
C ARG A 163 -2.88 -11.03 6.71
N GLN A 164 -3.87 -10.25 7.12
CA GLN A 164 -4.36 -9.10 6.39
C GLN A 164 -3.71 -7.83 6.91
N HIS A 165 -2.98 -7.15 6.04
CA HIS A 165 -2.39 -5.85 6.32
C HIS A 165 -3.21 -4.77 5.62
N THR A 166 -3.42 -3.65 6.30
CA THR A 166 -4.01 -2.45 5.70
C THR A 166 -3.12 -1.26 6.02
N VAL A 167 -2.64 -0.60 4.99
CA VAL A 167 -1.87 0.64 5.10
C VAL A 167 -2.70 1.76 4.51
N ARG A 168 -2.99 2.73 5.34
CA ARG A 168 -3.71 3.93 4.95
C ARG A 168 -2.74 5.00 4.49
N TYR A 169 -3.00 5.57 3.34
CA TYR A 169 -2.21 6.66 2.77
C TYR A 169 -3.06 7.92 2.64
N LEU A 170 -2.44 9.05 2.98
CA LEU A 170 -2.85 10.36 2.51
C LEU A 170 -2.11 10.63 1.20
N VAL A 171 -2.85 10.89 0.13
CA VAL A 171 -2.31 11.22 -1.18
C VAL A 171 -2.51 12.70 -1.43
N ILE A 172 -1.42 13.47 -1.48
CA ILE A 172 -1.41 14.91 -1.78
C ILE A 172 -0.41 15.14 -2.89
N GLU A 173 -0.82 15.82 -3.97
CA GLU A 173 0.06 16.16 -5.09
C GLU A 173 0.90 14.98 -5.63
N ASN A 174 0.27 13.81 -5.77
CA ASN A 174 0.90 12.54 -6.20
C ASN A 174 1.90 11.91 -5.22
N TYR A 175 2.07 12.47 -4.02
CA TYR A 175 2.82 11.85 -2.93
C TYR A 175 1.91 11.05 -2.02
N TRP A 176 2.33 9.82 -1.70
CA TRP A 176 1.61 8.93 -0.80
C TRP A 176 2.33 8.88 0.53
N THR A 177 1.69 9.42 1.57
CA THR A 177 2.24 9.44 2.93
C THR A 177 1.40 8.57 3.86
N PRO A 178 1.98 7.62 4.61
CA PRO A 178 1.23 6.83 5.57
C PRO A 178 0.49 7.72 6.57
N SER A 179 -0.80 7.44 6.79
CA SER A 179 -1.65 8.20 7.70
C SER A 179 -2.33 7.26 8.69
N ARG A 180 -2.45 7.72 9.93
CA ARG A 180 -3.22 7.02 10.98
C ARG A 180 -4.65 7.57 11.12
N SER A 181 -4.96 8.65 10.42
CA SER A 181 -6.26 9.32 10.53
C SER A 181 -7.24 8.79 9.50
N ASN A 182 -8.50 8.70 9.92
CA ASN A 182 -9.63 8.31 9.08
C ASN A 182 -10.33 9.53 8.47
N SER A 183 -10.03 10.73 8.97
CA SER A 183 -10.56 12.00 8.47
C SER A 183 -9.53 12.65 7.56
N LEU A 184 -9.93 13.03 6.35
CA LEU A 184 -9.06 13.73 5.40
C LEU A 184 -8.47 14.99 6.02
N ASN A 185 -9.31 15.83 6.63
CA ASN A 185 -8.87 17.11 7.22
C ASN A 185 -7.84 16.89 8.33
N GLU A 186 -8.07 15.89 9.20
CA GLU A 186 -7.13 15.58 10.27
C GLU A 186 -5.85 14.94 9.73
N ALA A 187 -5.94 14.11 8.68
CA ALA A 187 -4.76 13.56 8.00
C ALA A 187 -3.91 14.68 7.38
N ILE A 188 -4.53 15.63 6.69
CA ILE A 188 -3.86 16.82 6.14
C ILE A 188 -3.23 17.64 7.26
N ARG A 189 -3.96 17.92 8.34
CA ARG A 189 -3.46 18.68 9.49
C ARG A 189 -2.23 18.04 10.12
N ILE A 190 -2.27 16.73 10.38
CA ILE A 190 -1.13 15.97 10.91
C ILE A 190 0.05 16.04 9.94
N PHE A 191 -0.20 15.82 8.65
CA PHE A 191 0.82 15.87 7.61
C PHE A 191 1.49 17.25 7.50
N CYS A 192 0.70 18.33 7.51
CA CYS A 192 1.20 19.71 7.47
C CYS A 192 1.97 20.10 8.74
N ARG A 193 1.58 19.58 9.91
CA ARG A 193 2.31 19.79 11.17
C ARG A 193 3.66 19.08 11.18
N ASP A 194 3.71 17.85 10.65
CA ASP A 194 4.87 16.96 10.80
C ASP A 194 5.86 17.08 9.61
N SER A 195 5.50 17.78 8.52
CA SER A 195 6.34 17.94 7.32
C SER A 195 6.77 19.40 7.08
N ASP A 196 7.99 19.75 7.49
CA ASP A 196 8.58 21.08 7.29
C ASP A 196 8.70 21.51 5.81
N THR A 197 8.84 20.54 4.90
CA THR A 197 9.00 20.78 3.46
C THR A 197 7.68 21.02 2.73
N VAL A 198 6.57 20.46 3.24
CA VAL A 198 5.24 20.59 2.61
C VAL A 198 4.34 21.58 3.34
N ALA A 199 4.67 21.95 4.59
CA ALA A 199 4.02 23.06 5.31
C ALA A 199 4.02 24.40 4.54
N LYS A 200 4.91 24.56 3.55
CA LYS A 200 5.01 25.75 2.69
C LYS A 200 4.28 25.63 1.35
N SER A 201 3.69 24.49 1.01
CA SER A 201 2.89 24.35 -0.21
C SER A 201 1.47 24.88 0.00
N GLY A 202 0.80 25.30 -1.08
CA GLY A 202 -0.56 25.84 -1.03
C GLY A 202 -1.60 24.88 -0.42
N SER A 203 -1.31 23.57 -0.39
CA SER A 203 -2.18 22.53 0.18
C SER A 203 -2.36 22.64 1.71
N CYS A 204 -1.40 23.27 2.41
CA CYS A 204 -1.47 23.49 3.86
C CYS A 204 -1.99 24.89 4.23
N ALA A 205 -2.22 25.78 3.27
CA ALA A 205 -2.57 27.19 3.55
C ALA A 205 -3.97 27.37 4.18
N ASN A 206 -4.83 26.35 4.09
CA ASN A 206 -6.21 26.37 4.58
C ASN A 206 -6.43 25.48 5.84
N PHE A 207 -5.37 24.89 6.43
CA PHE A 207 -5.48 23.90 7.51
C PHE A 207 -4.53 24.16 8.69
#